data_AF-A0A242BEX7-F1
#
_entry.id   AF-A0A242BEX7-F1
#
_cell.length_a   1.000
_cell.length_b   1.000
_cell.length_c   1.000
_cell.angle_alpha   90.00
_cell.angle_beta   90.00
_cell.angle_gamma   90.00
#
_symmetry.space_group_name_H-M   'P 1'
#
loop_
_entity.id
_entity.type
_entity.pdbx_description
1 polymer ?
#
loop_
_entity_poly.entity_id
_entity_poly.type
_entity_poly.pdbx_seq_one_letter_code
_entity_poly.pdbx_strand_id
1 'polypeptide(L)' 'MNKTEYEQINETLYHEVLPNGLTVYLLPKNDYHKTYGLFSTNYGSIDNEFIPYGGKSESPRWHRSFLRTQAV' A
#
# COMPACT_ATOMS: atom_id res chain seq x y z
N MET A 1 17.69 1.25 1.57
CA MET A 1 16.98 2.33 0.88
C MET A 1 17.61 2.61 -0.48
N ASN A 2 16.85 2.43 -1.56
CA ASN A 2 17.27 2.79 -2.92
C ASN A 2 16.81 4.23 -3.23
N LYS A 3 17.63 4.97 -3.98
CA LYS A 3 17.40 6.38 -4.32
C LYS A 3 17.29 6.52 -5.84
N THR A 4 16.22 7.15 -6.31
CA THR A 4 15.98 7.47 -7.72
C THR A 4 15.79 8.97 -7.87
N GLU A 5 16.58 9.59 -8.74
CA GLU A 5 16.48 11.02 -9.03
C GLU A 5 15.73 11.22 -10.36
N TYR A 6 14.72 12.08 -10.35
CA TYR A 6 13.93 12.45 -11.51
C TYR A 6 14.27 13.89 -11.92
N GLU A 7 15.27 14.05 -12.78
CA GLU A 7 15.79 15.36 -13.19
C GLU A 7 14.72 16.26 -13.85
N GLN A 8 13.81 15.67 -14.62
CA GLN A 8 12.76 16.41 -15.35
C GLN A 8 11.81 17.19 -14.43
N ILE A 9 11.63 16.72 -13.20
CA ILE A 9 10.77 17.35 -12.18
C ILE A 9 11.57 17.79 -10.95
N ASN A 10 12.90 17.61 -10.95
CA ASN A 10 13.80 17.91 -9.85
C ASN A 10 13.39 17.26 -8.51
N GLU A 11 12.99 15.99 -8.56
CA GLU A 11 12.52 15.25 -7.38
C GLU A 11 13.40 14.04 -7.08
N THR A 12 13.53 13.72 -5.79
CA THR A 12 14.23 12.50 -5.33
C THR A 12 13.24 11.57 -4.65
N LEU A 13 13.07 10.38 -5.21
CA LEU A 13 12.28 9.31 -4.65
C LEU A 13 13.18 8.33 -3.89
N TYR A 14 12.84 8.05 -2.65
CA TYR A 14 13.44 6.98 -1.87
C TYR A 14 12.47 5.80 -1.83
N HIS A 15 12.96 4.60 -2.10
CA HIS A 15 12.12 3.40 -2.09
C HIS A 15 12.85 2.22 -1.44
N GLU A 16 12.09 1.40 -0.71
CA GLU A 16 12.63 0.20 -0.04
C GLU A 16 11.54 -0.86 0.14
N VAL A 17 11.93 -2.13 0.10
CA VAL A 17 11.10 -3.25 0.52
C VAL A 17 11.61 -3.70 1.89
N LEU A 18 10.77 -3.59 2.90
CA LEU A 18 11.10 -3.97 4.28
C LEU A 18 11.15 -5.51 4.43
N PRO A 19 11.77 -6.04 5.51
CA PRO A 19 11.86 -7.49 5.73
C PRO A 19 10.51 -8.22 5.82
N ASN A 20 9.43 -7.51 6.14
CA ASN A 20 8.07 -8.04 6.17
C ASN A 20 7.36 -8.00 4.80
N GLY A 21 8.05 -7.58 3.73
CA GLY A 21 7.53 -7.47 2.37
C GLY A 21 6.79 -6.17 2.08
N LEU A 22 6.65 -5.26 3.05
CA LEU A 22 6.02 -3.96 2.83
C LEU A 22 6.90 -3.09 1.94
N THR A 23 6.35 -2.60 0.83
CA THR A 23 7.02 -1.63 -0.04
C THR A 23 6.74 -0.22 0.47
N VAL A 24 7.80 0.55 0.73
CA VAL A 24 7.72 1.93 1.22
C VAL A 24 8.30 2.87 0.17
N TYR A 25 7.56 3.95 -0.11
CA TYR A 25 7.99 5.06 -0.94
C TYR A 25 7.99 6.34 -0.13
N LEU A 26 9.08 7.11 -0.22
CA LEU A 26 9.22 8.40 0.45
C LEU A 26 9.64 9.45 -0.58
N LEU A 27 8.84 10.51 -0.67
CA LEU A 27 9.06 11.64 -1.56
C LEU A 27 9.08 12.94 -0.73
N PRO A 28 10.27 13.41 -0.31
CA PRO A 28 10.39 14.65 0.45
C PRO A 28 9.95 15.85 -0.37
N LYS A 29 9.05 16.66 0.20
CA LYS A 29 8.48 17.86 -0.41
C LYS A 29 8.69 19.05 0.54
N ASN A 30 9.93 19.55 0.59
CA ASN A 30 10.34 20.57 1.58
C ASN A 30 9.57 21.89 1.45
N ASP A 31 9.08 22.21 0.25
CA ASP A 31 8.34 23.45 -0.04
C ASP A 31 6.82 23.34 0.27
N TYR A 32 6.36 22.22 0.83
CA TYR A 32 4.95 21.94 1.07
C TYR A 32 4.65 21.89 2.57
N HIS A 33 3.57 22.57 2.99
CA HIS A 33 3.12 22.60 4.39
C HIS A 33 2.18 21.44 4.77
N LYS A 34 1.87 20.54 3.82
CA LYS A 34 0.98 19.39 4.04
C LYS A 34 1.73 18.10 3.74
N THR A 35 1.64 17.15 4.66
CA THR A 35 2.14 15.80 4.48
C THR A 35 0.99 14.87 4.13
N TYR A 36 1.18 14.03 3.13
CA TYR A 36 0.22 13.01 2.72
C TYR A 36 0.85 11.63 2.90
N GLY A 37 0.06 10.69 3.38
CA GLY A 37 0.41 9.27 3.45
C GLY A 37 -0.65 8.47 2.73
N LEU A 38 -0.22 7.51 1.92
CA LEU A 38 -1.10 6.52 1.30
C LEU A 38 -0.68 5.15 1.79
N PHE A 39 -1.61 4.44 2.41
CA PHE A 39 -1.44 3.03 2.74
C PHE A 39 -2.44 2.23 1.92
N SER A 40 -1.93 1.48 0.95
CA SER A 40 -2.73 0.67 0.04
C SER A 40 -2.31 -0.79 0.14
N THR A 41 -3.26 -1.66 -0.18
CA THR A 41 -3.05 -3.10 -0.29
C THR A 41 -3.39 -3.54 -1.70
N ASN A 42 -2.74 -4.60 -2.18
CA ASN A 42 -3.06 -5.21 -3.47
C ASN A 42 -4.27 -6.14 -3.33
N TYR A 43 -5.44 -5.54 -3.11
CA TYR A 43 -6.72 -6.23 -3.02
C TYR A 43 -7.83 -5.29 -3.47
N GLY A 44 -8.65 -5.75 -4.41
CA GLY A 44 -9.66 -4.95 -5.08
C GLY A 44 -11.00 -5.66 -5.27
N SER A 45 -11.90 -5.02 -6.02
CA SER A 45 -13.26 -5.51 -6.25
C SER A 45 -13.35 -6.78 -7.11
N ILE A 46 -12.28 -7.10 -7.84
CA ILE A 46 -12.19 -8.30 -8.70
C ILE A 46 -11.76 -9.53 -7.88
N ASP A 47 -11.06 -9.33 -6.76
CA ASP A 47 -10.59 -10.39 -5.87
C ASP A 47 -11.77 -10.94 -5.06
N ASN A 48 -12.46 -11.93 -5.65
CA ASN A 48 -13.69 -12.49 -5.10
C ASN A 48 -13.47 -13.68 -4.16
N GLU A 49 -12.27 -14.24 -4.16
CA GLU A 49 -11.89 -15.40 -3.36
C GLU A 49 -10.62 -15.07 -2.59
N PHE A 50 -10.63 -15.36 -1.29
CA PHE A 50 -9.48 -15.14 -0.43
C PHE A 50 -9.48 -16.17 0.70
N ILE A 51 -8.29 -16.65 1.05
CA ILE A 51 -8.09 -17.53 2.21
C ILE A 51 -7.50 -16.67 3.34
N PRO A 52 -8.23 -16.45 4.43
CA PRO A 52 -7.71 -15.70 5.57
C PRO A 52 -6.49 -16.37 6.17
N TYR A 53 -5.61 -15.56 6.76
CA TYR A 53 -4.39 -16.06 7.37
C TYR A 53 -4.71 -17.10 8.44
N GLY A 54 -4.27 -18.35 8.23
CA GLY A 54 -4.56 -19.49 9.11
C GLY A 54 -5.92 -20.17 8.91
N GLY A 55 -6.75 -19.74 7.94
CA GLY A 55 -8.04 -20.34 7.63
C GLY A 55 -7.98 -21.48 6.60
N LYS A 56 -8.99 -22.35 6.61
CA LYS A 56 -9.29 -23.24 5.48
C LYS A 56 -10.24 -22.53 4.52
N SER A 57 -10.13 -22.84 3.22
CA SER A 57 -10.96 -22.27 2.15
C SER A 57 -12.44 -22.55 2.39
N GLU A 58 -13.11 -21.66 3.11
CA GLU A 58 -14.55 -21.59 3.16
C GLU A 58 -14.90 -20.13 2.97
N SER A 59 -15.38 -19.78 1.78
CA SER A 59 -15.80 -18.43 1.41
C SER A 59 -17.18 -18.14 2.02
N PRO A 60 -17.32 -17.41 3.14
CA PRO A 60 -18.63 -17.05 3.65
C PRO A 60 -19.04 -15.74 2.95
N ARG A 61 -20.20 -15.74 2.29
CA ARG A 61 -20.75 -14.63 1.47
C ARG A 61 -20.74 -13.22 2.10
N TRP A 62 -20.50 -13.12 3.41
CA TRP A 62 -20.52 -11.87 4.20
C TRP A 62 -19.16 -11.14 4.31
N HIS A 63 -18.05 -11.72 3.83
CA HIS A 63 -16.72 -11.08 3.88
C HIS A 63 -16.59 -9.80 3.04
N ARG A 64 -17.56 -9.51 2.16
CA ARG A 64 -17.62 -8.31 1.30
C ARG A 64 -17.58 -6.98 2.06
N SER A 65 -17.98 -6.95 3.34
CA SER A 65 -18.14 -5.71 4.11
C SER A 65 -16.95 -5.37 5.03
N PHE A 66 -16.08 -6.33 5.36
CA PHE A 66 -15.12 -6.14 6.46
C PHE A 66 -13.82 -5.44 6.03
N LEU A 67 -13.32 -5.73 4.82
CA LEU A 67 -12.03 -5.19 4.35
C LEU A 67 -12.12 -3.75 3.80
N ARG A 68 -13.32 -3.24 3.52
CA ARG A 68 -13.52 -1.87 3.00
C ARG A 68 -13.28 -0.79 4.07
N THR A 69 -13.28 -1.16 5.36
CA THR A 69 -13.35 -0.20 6.47
C THR A 69 -12.00 0.03 7.17
N GLN A 70 -10.91 -0.66 6.76
CA GLN A 70 -9.58 -0.51 7.40
C GLN A 70 -8.52 0.18 6.52
N ALA A 71 -8.92 0.80 5.41
CA ALA A 71 -8.05 1.67 4.63
C ALA A 71 -8.48 3.15 4.80
N VAL A 72 -8.24 3.70 5.99
CA VAL A 72 -8.14 5.14 6.25
C VAL A 72 -6.92 5.35 7.14
#